data_AF-A0A9D6XMS5-F1
#
_entry.id   AF-A0A9D6XMS5-F1
#
_cell.length_a   1.000
_cell.length_b   1.000
_cell.length_c   1.000
_cell.angle_alpha   90.00
_cell.angle_beta   90.00
_cell.angle_gamma   90.00
#
_symmetry.space_group_name_H-M   'P 1'
#
loop_
_entity.id
_entity.type
_entity.pdbx_description
1 polymer ?
#
loop_
_entity_poly.entity_id
_entity_poly.type
_entity_poly.pdbx_seq_one_letter_code
_entity_poly.pdbx_strand_id
1 'polypeptide(L)'
;MSRRDELRQASMMMYQKQTAPKSEQKRAEKVCGLCRNFRETAFTGEGKGACTVLKFGSNIEADPPKYVLDQENGYFTMNLMDATKCQYFEKMDFVDKDGTECSDPVYRRSMRQLQDG
;
A
#
# COMPACT_ATOMS: atom_id res chain seq x y z
N MET A 1 -30.01 35.11 20.56
CA MET A 1 -28.73 34.39 20.45
C MET A 1 -27.84 35.16 19.49
N SER A 2 -26.57 35.39 19.82
CA SER A 2 -25.66 36.17 18.96
C SER A 2 -25.02 35.27 17.91
N ARG A 3 -24.79 35.77 16.69
CA ARG A 3 -24.06 35.05 15.62
C ARG A 3 -22.70 34.48 16.08
N ARG A 4 -22.09 35.09 17.09
CA ARG A 4 -20.85 34.60 17.72
C ARG A 4 -21.04 33.28 18.49
N ASP A 5 -22.20 33.09 19.08
CA ASP A 5 -22.51 31.87 19.85
C ASP A 5 -22.79 30.70 18.90
N GLU A 6 -23.45 30.96 17.77
CA GLU A 6 -23.69 29.99 16.70
C GLU A 6 -22.37 29.52 16.06
N LEU A 7 -21.44 30.45 15.78
CA LEU A 7 -20.11 30.12 15.26
C LEU A 7 -19.30 29.27 16.25
N ARG A 8 -19.39 29.55 17.55
CA ARG A 8 -18.74 28.73 18.58
C ARG A 8 -19.32 27.34 18.66
N GLN A 9 -20.63 27.19 18.63
CA GLN A 9 -21.27 25.87 18.61
C GLN A 9 -20.93 25.08 17.34
N ALA A 10 -20.95 25.72 16.17
CA ALA A 10 -20.56 25.09 14.90
C ALA A 10 -19.08 24.64 14.93
N SER A 11 -18.19 25.45 15.50
CA SER A 11 -16.78 25.08 15.65
C SER A 11 -16.58 23.88 16.57
N MET A 12 -17.31 23.81 17.69
CA MET A 12 -17.22 22.68 18.63
C MET A 12 -17.77 21.39 18.02
N MET A 13 -18.83 21.46 17.21
CA MET A 13 -19.38 20.30 16.52
C MET A 13 -18.45 19.75 15.43
N MET A 14 -17.62 20.58 14.78
CA MET A 14 -16.62 20.11 13.82
C MET A 14 -15.45 19.37 14.49
N TYR A 15 -15.07 19.75 15.71
CA TYR A 15 -13.99 19.09 16.45
C TYR A 15 -14.41 17.77 17.14
N GLN A 16 -15.71 17.53 17.34
CA GLN A 16 -16.18 16.32 18.04
C GLN A 16 -16.30 15.07 17.15
N LYS A 17 -16.03 15.15 15.84
CA LYS A 17 -16.27 14.03 14.91
C LYS A 17 -15.05 13.15 14.59
N GLN A 18 -14.08 13.03 15.50
CA GLN A 18 -12.91 12.15 15.29
C GLN A 18 -12.47 11.39 16.55
N THR A 19 -13.38 10.64 17.18
CA THR A 19 -12.99 9.52 18.06
C THR A 19 -13.86 8.32 17.76
N ALA A 20 -13.95 7.90 16.51
CA ALA A 20 -14.24 6.50 16.26
C ALA A 20 -12.99 5.73 16.74
N PRO A 21 -13.11 4.71 17.60
CA PRO A 21 -11.99 3.81 17.83
C PRO A 21 -11.62 3.26 16.46
N LYS A 22 -10.42 3.62 15.96
CA LYS A 22 -9.83 2.88 14.85
C LYS A 22 -9.81 1.44 15.35
N SER A 23 -10.69 0.60 14.81
CA SER A 23 -10.49 -0.82 14.95
C SER A 23 -9.06 -1.06 14.51
N GLU A 24 -8.28 -1.71 15.37
CA GLU A 24 -6.97 -2.24 15.02
C GLU A 24 -7.21 -3.27 13.92
N GLN A 25 -7.44 -2.80 12.69
CA GLN A 25 -7.33 -3.60 11.50
C GLN A 25 -5.89 -4.08 11.54
N LYS A 26 -5.71 -5.37 11.87
CA LYS A 26 -4.42 -6.05 11.81
C LYS A 26 -3.80 -5.67 10.48
N ARG A 27 -2.84 -4.75 10.51
CA ARG A 27 -2.07 -4.39 9.33
C ARG A 27 -1.39 -5.68 8.90
N ALA A 28 -1.58 -6.06 7.65
CA ALA A 28 -0.86 -7.20 7.10
C ALA A 28 0.64 -6.87 7.19
N GLU A 29 1.40 -7.67 7.94
CA GLU A 29 2.86 -7.47 8.09
C GLU A 29 3.59 -7.61 6.75
N LYS A 30 2.98 -8.34 5.80
CA LYS A 30 3.50 -8.55 4.45
C LYS A 30 2.51 -8.00 3.43
N VAL A 31 2.84 -6.87 2.84
CA VAL A 31 2.05 -6.28 1.74
C VAL A 31 2.87 -6.26 0.45
N CYS A 32 2.21 -6.40 -0.71
CA CYS A 32 2.89 -6.41 -2.01
C CYS A 32 3.74 -5.15 -2.24
N GLY A 33 3.33 -3.99 -1.72
CA GLY A 33 4.10 -2.74 -1.83
C GLY A 33 5.45 -2.75 -1.11
N LEU A 34 5.68 -3.68 -0.19
CA LEU A 34 6.98 -3.89 0.47
C LEU A 34 7.83 -4.94 -0.24
N CYS A 35 7.35 -5.52 -1.33
CA CYS A 35 8.06 -6.55 -2.08
C CYS A 35 8.99 -5.92 -3.13
N ARG A 36 10.23 -6.41 -3.21
CA ARG A 36 11.20 -6.01 -4.25
C ARG A 36 10.70 -6.25 -5.68
N ASN A 37 9.81 -7.24 -5.84
CA ASN A 37 9.25 -7.65 -7.12
C ASN A 37 8.01 -6.84 -7.53
N PHE A 38 7.55 -5.92 -6.68
CA PHE A 38 6.46 -5.01 -7.03
C PHE A 38 7.00 -3.83 -7.83
N ARG A 39 6.30 -3.49 -8.92
CA ARG A 39 6.57 -2.33 -9.75
C ARG A 39 5.29 -1.51 -9.86
N GLU A 40 5.27 -0.33 -9.24
CA GLU A 40 4.15 0.58 -9.34
C GLU A 40 4.06 1.14 -10.78
N THR A 41 2.87 1.17 -11.35
CA THR A 41 2.66 1.79 -12.66
C THR A 41 2.62 3.31 -12.48
N ALA A 42 3.54 4.02 -13.16
CA ALA A 42 3.78 5.44 -12.92
C ALA A 42 2.59 6.38 -13.17
N PHE A 43 1.58 5.92 -13.92
CA PHE A 43 0.53 6.77 -14.48
C PHE A 43 -0.61 7.10 -13.50
N THR A 44 -0.81 6.29 -12.47
CA THR A 44 -1.83 6.54 -11.45
C THR A 44 -1.19 6.32 -10.08
N GLY A 45 -1.05 7.40 -9.28
CA GLY A 45 -0.62 7.33 -7.88
C GLY A 45 -1.62 6.62 -6.95
N GLU A 46 -2.39 5.68 -7.50
CA GLU A 46 -3.44 4.90 -6.83
C GLU A 46 -2.87 3.64 -6.16
N GLY A 47 -1.54 3.47 -6.14
CA GLY A 47 -0.90 2.28 -5.57
C GLY A 47 -1.10 1.01 -6.41
N LYS A 48 -1.51 1.16 -7.68
CA LYS A 48 -1.62 0.05 -8.63
C LYS A 48 -0.25 -0.24 -9.24
N GLY A 49 0.06 -1.52 -9.37
CA GLY A 49 1.31 -1.98 -9.97
C GLY A 49 1.19 -3.39 -10.52
N ALA A 50 2.33 -3.92 -10.94
CA ALA A 50 2.46 -5.28 -11.40
C ALA A 50 3.63 -5.97 -10.71
N CYS A 51 3.49 -7.27 -10.46
CA CYS A 51 4.58 -8.13 -10.06
C CYS A 51 5.43 -8.50 -11.29
N THR A 52 6.75 -8.49 -11.14
CA THR A 52 7.69 -8.91 -12.19
C THR A 52 7.82 -10.43 -12.28
N VAL A 53 7.68 -11.12 -11.15
CA VAL A 53 7.82 -12.59 -11.01
C VAL A 53 6.51 -13.28 -11.35
N LEU A 54 5.44 -12.94 -10.63
CA LEU A 54 4.12 -13.52 -10.87
C LEU A 54 3.51 -12.90 -12.11
N LYS A 55 2.90 -13.75 -12.92
CA LYS A 55 2.29 -13.36 -14.18
C LYS A 55 0.78 -13.39 -14.12
N PHE A 56 0.16 -12.83 -15.14
CA PHE A 56 -1.27 -12.78 -15.30
C PHE A 56 -1.89 -14.19 -15.13
N GLY A 57 -3.00 -14.26 -14.40
CA GLY A 57 -3.62 -15.55 -14.00
C GLY A 57 -3.05 -16.19 -12.73
N SER A 58 -2.04 -15.58 -12.09
CA SER A 58 -1.70 -15.89 -10.70
C SER A 58 -2.82 -15.44 -9.76
N ASN A 59 -3.00 -16.15 -8.66
CA ASN A 59 -3.93 -15.77 -7.60
C ASN A 59 -3.33 -16.17 -6.24
N ILE A 60 -2.94 -15.15 -5.47
CA ILE A 60 -2.33 -15.31 -4.14
C ILE A 60 -3.39 -15.49 -3.05
N GLU A 61 -4.62 -15.02 -3.28
CA GLU A 61 -5.72 -15.08 -2.31
C GLU A 61 -6.40 -16.46 -2.28
N ALA A 62 -6.34 -17.21 -3.40
CA ALA A 62 -6.88 -18.56 -3.50
C ALA A 62 -6.19 -19.54 -2.54
N ASP A 63 -6.95 -20.51 -2.01
CA ASP A 63 -6.42 -21.67 -1.30
C ASP A 63 -6.69 -22.95 -2.11
N PRO A 64 -5.68 -23.57 -2.73
CA PRO A 64 -4.26 -23.24 -2.72
C PRO A 64 -3.89 -22.06 -3.65
N PRO A 65 -2.83 -21.29 -3.33
CA PRO A 65 -2.41 -20.17 -4.15
C PRO A 65 -1.87 -20.66 -5.49
N LYS A 66 -2.31 -20.02 -6.57
CA LYS A 66 -1.93 -20.36 -7.94
C LYS A 66 -0.86 -19.40 -8.44
N TYR A 67 0.29 -19.93 -8.81
CA TYR A 67 1.40 -19.15 -9.34
C TYR A 67 1.61 -19.46 -10.81
N VAL A 68 1.65 -18.43 -11.65
CA VAL A 68 1.96 -18.52 -13.07
C VAL A 68 3.25 -17.73 -13.30
N LEU A 69 4.28 -18.37 -13.86
CA LEU A 69 5.60 -17.76 -14.08
C LEU A 69 5.91 -17.50 -15.57
N ASP A 70 5.25 -18.22 -16.47
CA ASP A 70 5.66 -18.33 -17.88
C ASP A 70 4.93 -17.39 -18.87
N GLN A 71 4.18 -16.39 -18.39
CA GLN A 71 3.49 -15.42 -19.25
C GLN A 71 4.23 -14.08 -19.36
N GLU A 72 3.98 -13.33 -20.44
CA GLU A 72 4.61 -12.02 -20.69
C GLU A 72 4.05 -10.93 -19.76
N ASN A 73 2.75 -10.98 -19.46
CA ASN A 73 2.08 -9.95 -18.66
C ASN A 73 2.27 -10.18 -17.15
N GLY A 74 2.72 -9.14 -16.43
CA GLY A 74 2.86 -9.18 -14.98
C GLY A 74 1.52 -9.29 -14.25
N TYR A 75 1.52 -9.93 -13.08
CA TYR A 75 0.36 -10.04 -12.21
C TYR A 75 0.01 -8.66 -11.64
N PHE A 76 -1.20 -8.17 -11.91
CA PHE A 76 -1.67 -6.89 -11.39
C PHE A 76 -1.93 -6.98 -9.88
N THR A 77 -1.28 -6.11 -9.12
CA THR A 77 -1.39 -6.05 -7.66
C THR A 77 -1.53 -4.62 -7.17
N MET A 78 -2.03 -4.46 -5.94
CA MET A 78 -2.04 -3.18 -5.24
C MET A 78 -0.94 -3.15 -4.17
N ASN A 79 -0.43 -1.97 -3.87
CA ASN A 79 0.58 -1.76 -2.83
C ASN A 79 0.11 -2.24 -1.44
N LEU A 80 -1.18 -2.11 -1.13
CA LEU A 80 -1.81 -2.54 0.12
C LEU A 80 -2.34 -3.98 0.08
N MET A 81 -2.14 -4.71 -1.03
CA MET A 81 -2.60 -6.09 -1.14
C MET A 81 -1.81 -6.99 -0.18
N ASP A 82 -2.51 -7.90 0.49
CA ASP A 82 -1.90 -8.86 1.41
C ASP A 82 -1.04 -9.87 0.62
N ALA A 83 0.23 -9.98 1.00
CA ALA A 83 1.22 -10.87 0.39
C ALA A 83 1.62 -12.02 1.32
N THR A 84 0.94 -12.22 2.45
CA THR A 84 1.28 -13.25 3.45
C THR A 84 1.37 -14.67 2.88
N LYS A 85 0.52 -15.01 1.92
CA LYS A 85 0.49 -16.33 1.26
C LYS A 85 1.52 -16.48 0.13
N CYS A 86 2.17 -15.40 -0.31
CA CYS A 86 3.08 -15.41 -1.45
C CYS A 86 4.44 -16.05 -1.09
N GLN A 87 4.84 -17.08 -1.83
CA GLN A 87 6.14 -17.74 -1.64
C GLN A 87 7.32 -16.93 -2.20
N TYR A 88 7.07 -16.03 -3.15
CA TYR A 88 8.08 -15.20 -3.82
C TYR A 88 8.19 -13.79 -3.21
N PHE A 89 7.68 -13.62 -1.99
CA PHE A 89 7.77 -12.35 -1.28
C PHE A 89 9.19 -12.14 -0.75
N GLU A 90 9.89 -11.17 -1.32
CA GLU A 90 11.19 -10.69 -0.84
C GLU A 90 11.01 -9.25 -0.38
N LYS A 91 11.19 -9.00 0.93
CA LYS A 91 11.07 -7.66 1.49
C LYS A 91 12.13 -6.77 0.87
N MET A 92 11.73 -5.61 0.36
CA MET A 92 12.68 -4.64 -0.18
C MET A 92 13.48 -4.00 0.97
N ASP A 93 14.80 -3.99 0.81
CA ASP A 93 15.67 -3.21 1.67
C ASP A 93 15.69 -1.77 1.14
N PHE A 94 15.08 -0.84 1.89
CA PHE A 94 15.26 0.59 1.66
C PHE A 94 16.66 0.94 2.14
N VAL A 95 17.60 0.94 1.21
CA VAL A 95 18.89 1.61 1.39
C VAL A 95 18.60 3.07 1.06
N ASP A 96 18.61 3.95 2.06
CA ASP A 96 18.49 5.40 1.91
C ASP A 96 19.89 5.98 2.17
N LYS A 97 20.81 5.67 1.26
CA LYS A 97 22.18 6.19 1.29
C LYS A 97 22.31 7.46 0.46
N ASP A 98 21.51 7.64 -0.60
CA ASP A 98 21.62 8.78 -1.53
C ASP A 98 20.24 9.29 -2.04
N GLY A 99 20.09 10.61 -2.17
CA GLY A 99 18.82 11.27 -2.57
C GLY A 99 18.26 10.88 -3.95
N THR A 100 19.06 10.24 -4.80
CA THR A 100 18.61 9.64 -6.07
C THR A 100 17.71 8.42 -5.88
N GLU A 101 17.84 7.70 -4.76
CA GLU A 101 17.00 6.54 -4.41
C GLU A 101 15.55 6.96 -4.13
N CYS A 102 15.30 8.24 -3.81
CA CYS A 102 13.94 8.78 -3.67
C CYS A 102 13.20 8.95 -5.00
N SER A 103 13.93 8.95 -6.13
CA SER A 103 13.36 9.18 -7.47
C SER A 103 13.15 7.90 -8.26
N ASP A 104 13.69 6.77 -7.78
CA ASP A 104 13.50 5.48 -8.43
C ASP A 104 12.02 5.04 -8.28
N PRO A 105 11.30 4.70 -9.36
CA PRO A 105 9.93 4.20 -9.29
C PRO A 105 9.76 2.95 -8.43
N VAL A 106 10.85 2.24 -8.13
CA VAL A 106 10.89 1.11 -7.19
C VAL A 106 10.77 1.58 -5.73
N TYR A 107 11.22 2.79 -5.41
CA TYR A 107 11.40 3.31 -4.05
C TYR A 107 10.55 4.57 -3.78
N ARG A 108 9.28 4.57 -4.20
CA ARG A 108 8.38 5.72 -3.99
C ARG A 108 8.14 6.01 -2.51
N ARG A 109 8.02 7.30 -2.18
CA ARG A 109 7.79 7.81 -0.82
C ARG A 109 6.55 7.24 -0.13
N SER A 110 5.50 6.87 -0.90
CA SER A 110 4.28 6.24 -0.38
C SER A 110 4.52 4.86 0.23
N MET A 111 5.50 4.11 -0.29
CA MET A 111 5.86 2.79 0.24
C MET A 111 6.62 2.88 1.56
N ARG A 112 7.32 4.00 1.82
CA ARG A 112 8.01 4.25 3.10
C ARG A 112 7.04 4.28 4.29
N GLN A 113 5.84 4.86 4.09
CA GLN A 113 4.81 4.93 5.14
C GLN A 113 4.22 3.56 5.54
N LEU A 114 4.45 2.52 4.73
CA LEU A 114 3.98 1.16 5.00
C LEU A 114 4.93 0.36 5.91
N GLN A 115 6.17 0.82 6.10
CA GLN A 115 7.16 0.12 6.92
C GLN A 115 7.12 0.51 8.41
N ASP A 116 6.88 1.78 8.73
CA ASP A 116 6.88 2.32 10.10
C ASP A 116 5.56 2.10 10.85
N GLY A 117 4.80 1.07 10.45
CA GLY A 117 3.37 0.96 10.70
C GLY A 117 2.92 -0.21 11.54
#